data_AF-A0A917HPG9-F1
#
_entry.id   AF-A0A917HPG9-F1
#
_cell.length_a   1.000
_cell.length_b   1.000
_cell.length_c   1.000
_cell.angle_alpha   90.00
_cell.angle_beta   90.00
_cell.angle_gamma   90.00
#
_symmetry.space_group_name_H-M   'P 1'
#
loop_
_entity.id
_entity.type
_entity.pdbx_description
1 polymer ?
#
loop_
_entity_poly.entity_id
_entity_poly.type
_entity_poly.pdbx_seq_one_letter_code
_entity_poly.pdbx_strand_id
1 'polypeptide(L)'
;MRYSPLLSSLALLTVLAIAASAHADTFNFAATGSSGPFSGSGTLTASLQSGGEYLISGIMGTGVTGLIAPGNFHGNDNLLFPAATPTLDSHGFSFTEINGPDHYDVNIFNNGDGYFAFLDDEDNFTQTVPVTFSLATAATPEPSTLLLLGTGILGLAGITRRKFFSAS
;
A
#
# COMPACT_ATOMS: atom_id res chain seq x y z
N MET A 1 -6.46 -13.36 -50.30
CA MET A 1 -6.83 -13.83 -48.94
C MET A 1 -7.00 -12.61 -48.05
N ARG A 2 -8.25 -12.32 -47.63
CA ARG A 2 -8.63 -11.13 -46.86
C ARG A 2 -8.84 -11.53 -45.40
N TYR A 3 -7.80 -11.42 -44.58
CA TYR A 3 -7.89 -11.51 -43.12
C TYR A 3 -7.17 -10.27 -42.57
N SER A 4 -7.84 -9.15 -42.30
CA SER A 4 -7.11 -7.96 -41.83
C SER A 4 -7.79 -6.93 -40.91
N PRO A 5 -9.13 -6.87 -40.72
CA PRO A 5 -9.67 -5.96 -39.68
C PRO A 5 -9.90 -6.67 -38.34
N LEU A 6 -10.37 -7.91 -38.32
CA LEU A 6 -10.80 -8.62 -37.10
C LEU A 6 -9.65 -8.94 -36.12
N LEU A 7 -8.47 -9.31 -36.64
CA LEU A 7 -7.28 -9.59 -35.81
C LEU A 7 -6.69 -8.32 -35.19
N SER A 8 -6.75 -7.18 -35.89
CA SER A 8 -6.26 -5.89 -35.39
C SER A 8 -7.16 -5.32 -34.29
N SER A 9 -8.48 -5.51 -34.41
CA SER A 9 -9.44 -5.09 -33.38
C SER A 9 -9.30 -5.90 -32.09
N LEU A 10 -9.02 -7.20 -32.20
CA LEU A 10 -8.86 -8.09 -31.04
C LEU A 10 -7.56 -7.79 -30.27
N ALA A 11 -6.49 -7.41 -30.97
CA ALA A 11 -5.24 -6.96 -30.36
C ALA A 11 -5.40 -5.60 -29.63
N LEU A 12 -6.23 -4.69 -30.16
CA LEU A 12 -6.47 -3.39 -29.51
C LEU A 12 -7.36 -3.53 -28.25
N LEU A 13 -8.36 -4.43 -28.29
CA LEU A 13 -9.24 -4.74 -27.16
C LEU A 13 -8.53 -5.46 -26.02
N THR A 14 -7.56 -6.34 -26.33
CA THR A 14 -6.77 -7.03 -25.30
C THR A 14 -5.77 -6.10 -24.60
N VAL A 15 -5.24 -5.09 -25.29
CA VAL A 15 -4.35 -4.07 -24.66
C VAL A 15 -5.12 -3.14 -23.71
N LEU A 16 -6.38 -2.80 -24.02
CA LEU A 16 -7.18 -1.90 -23.18
C LEU A 16 -7.72 -2.59 -21.90
N ALA A 17 -7.87 -3.92 -21.91
CA ALA A 17 -8.40 -4.69 -20.79
C ALA A 17 -7.39 -4.96 -19.66
N ILE A 18 -6.10 -4.67 -19.86
CA ILE A 18 -5.03 -5.02 -18.90
C ILE A 18 -4.78 -3.88 -17.88
N ALA A 19 -5.41 -2.71 -18.01
CA ALA A 19 -5.04 -1.52 -17.23
C ALA A 19 -5.87 -1.26 -15.96
N ALA A 20 -6.69 -2.20 -15.48
CA ALA A 20 -7.32 -2.08 -14.16
C ALA A 20 -6.42 -2.72 -13.08
N SER A 21 -5.22 -2.17 -12.88
CA SER A 21 -4.50 -2.44 -11.63
C SER A 21 -5.28 -1.76 -10.53
N ALA A 22 -5.78 -2.52 -9.55
CA ALA A 22 -6.16 -1.94 -8.27
C ALA A 22 -4.90 -1.27 -7.71
N HIS A 23 -4.85 0.06 -7.75
CA HIS A 23 -3.73 0.81 -7.20
C HIS A 23 -3.87 0.77 -5.68
N ALA A 24 -3.04 -0.03 -5.02
CA ALA A 24 -2.83 0.11 -3.60
C ALA A 24 -1.85 1.26 -3.36
N ASP A 25 -2.21 2.16 -2.46
CA ASP A 25 -1.37 3.25 -2.00
C ASP A 25 -0.37 2.72 -0.97
N THR A 26 0.79 3.35 -0.95
CA THR A 26 1.86 3.01 -0.01
C THR A 26 2.06 4.16 0.97
N PHE A 27 2.11 3.84 2.26
CA PHE A 27 2.34 4.80 3.34
C PHE A 27 3.54 4.37 4.16
N ASN A 28 4.52 5.25 4.31
CA ASN A 28 5.62 5.02 5.24
C ASN A 28 5.16 5.39 6.65
N PHE A 29 5.45 4.53 7.62
CA PHE A 29 5.20 4.79 9.02
C PHE A 29 6.49 4.68 9.83
N ALA A 30 6.53 5.44 10.92
CA ALA A 30 7.50 5.25 11.99
C ALA A 30 6.82 5.42 13.33
N ALA A 31 7.17 4.55 14.27
CA ALA A 31 6.69 4.56 15.64
C ALA A 31 7.88 4.42 16.59
N THR A 32 8.00 5.31 17.57
CA THR A 32 9.10 5.30 18.53
C THR A 32 8.55 5.48 19.94
N GLY A 33 8.87 4.54 20.83
CA GLY A 33 8.47 4.58 22.23
C GLY A 33 9.03 5.81 22.94
N SER A 34 8.16 6.56 23.61
CA SER A 34 8.55 7.79 24.32
C SER A 34 9.38 7.50 25.59
N SER A 35 9.36 6.26 26.09
CA SER A 35 10.03 5.86 27.35
C SER A 35 10.61 4.43 27.32
N GLY A 36 10.77 3.80 26.16
CA GLY A 36 11.22 2.40 26.04
C GLY A 36 11.93 2.11 24.71
N PRO A 37 12.45 0.88 24.49
CA PRO A 37 13.25 0.52 23.31
C PRO A 37 12.42 0.28 22.04
N PHE A 38 11.09 0.39 22.09
CA PHE A 38 10.26 0.16 20.92
C PHE A 38 10.59 1.19 19.83
N SER A 39 11.07 0.71 18.69
CA SER A 39 11.26 1.53 17.49
C SER A 39 10.94 0.67 16.27
N GLY A 40 9.82 0.98 15.62
CA GLY A 40 9.37 0.29 14.41
C GLY A 40 9.24 1.29 13.27
N SER A 41 9.65 0.90 12.06
CA SER A 41 9.36 1.66 10.85
C SER A 41 9.17 0.72 9.67
N GLY A 42 8.37 1.16 8.72
CA GLY A 42 8.02 0.35 7.58
C GLY A 42 7.14 1.06 6.56
N THR A 43 6.64 0.27 5.62
CA THR A 43 5.72 0.69 4.57
C THR A 43 4.45 -0.15 4.67
N LEU A 44 3.31 0.52 4.76
CA LEU A 44 1.98 -0.05 4.68
C LEU A 44 1.52 0.01 3.22
N THR A 45 0.92 -1.06 2.75
CA THR A 45 0.17 -1.11 1.49
C THR A 45 -1.30 -1.08 1.83
N ALA A 46 -2.04 -0.08 1.37
CA ALA A 46 -3.44 0.10 1.71
C ALA A 46 -4.28 0.52 0.51
N SER A 47 -5.59 0.28 0.56
CA SER A 47 -6.52 0.66 -0.51
C SER A 47 -7.67 1.47 0.06
N LEU A 48 -8.03 2.55 -0.62
CA LEU A 48 -9.19 3.37 -0.25
C LEU A 48 -10.47 2.52 -0.29
N GLN A 49 -11.18 2.47 0.82
CA GLN A 49 -12.49 1.84 0.96
C GLN A 49 -13.60 2.83 0.61
N SER A 50 -13.75 3.86 1.43
CA SER A 50 -14.72 4.94 1.30
C SER A 50 -14.35 6.07 2.28
N GLY A 51 -14.84 7.28 2.08
CA GLY A 51 -14.76 8.34 3.11
C GLY A 51 -13.36 8.80 3.54
N GLY A 52 -12.30 8.40 2.83
CA GLY A 52 -10.90 8.67 3.22
C GLY A 52 -10.28 7.58 4.10
N GLU A 53 -10.99 6.47 4.29
CA GLU A 53 -10.54 5.29 5.03
C GLU A 53 -9.78 4.34 4.10
N TYR A 54 -8.58 3.94 4.52
CA TYR A 54 -7.72 3.03 3.77
C TYR A 54 -7.59 1.73 4.55
N LEU A 55 -7.96 0.61 3.92
CA LEU A 55 -7.71 -0.70 4.49
C LEU A 55 -6.28 -1.13 4.20
N ILE A 56 -5.48 -1.34 5.25
CA ILE A 56 -4.14 -1.90 5.16
C ILE A 56 -4.26 -3.38 4.80
N SER A 57 -3.59 -3.77 3.71
CA SER A 57 -3.56 -5.13 3.17
C SER A 57 -2.16 -5.73 3.13
N GLY A 58 -1.14 -4.92 3.36
CA GLY A 58 0.24 -5.37 3.48
C GLY A 58 1.07 -4.45 4.36
N ILE A 59 2.12 -5.02 4.91
CA ILE A 59 3.12 -4.31 5.70
C ILE A 59 4.49 -4.89 5.39
N MET A 60 5.48 -4.02 5.31
CA MET A 60 6.88 -4.37 5.25
C MET A 60 7.64 -3.49 6.23
N GLY A 61 8.65 -4.04 6.89
CA GLY A 61 9.48 -3.31 7.84
C GLY A 61 10.65 -4.18 8.28
N THR A 62 11.57 -3.60 9.03
CA THR A 62 12.63 -4.41 9.65
C THR A 62 12.01 -5.26 10.75
N GLY A 63 12.27 -6.57 10.76
CA GLY A 63 11.73 -7.51 11.75
C GLY A 63 10.28 -7.94 11.50
N VAL A 64 9.49 -7.17 10.74
CA VAL A 64 8.09 -7.51 10.42
C VAL A 64 8.00 -8.82 9.63
N THR A 65 7.20 -9.76 10.12
CA THR A 65 6.98 -11.08 9.50
C THR A 65 5.61 -11.24 8.85
N GLY A 66 4.62 -10.42 9.22
CA GLY A 66 3.29 -10.49 8.63
C GLY A 66 2.33 -9.43 9.14
N LEU A 67 1.28 -9.15 8.35
CA LEU A 67 0.12 -8.38 8.79
C LEU A 67 -0.83 -9.32 9.53
N ILE A 68 -1.30 -8.93 10.70
CA ILE A 68 -2.35 -9.67 11.41
C ILE A 68 -3.70 -9.20 10.85
N ALA A 69 -4.53 -10.13 10.41
CA ALA A 69 -5.83 -9.79 9.82
C ALA A 69 -6.77 -9.09 10.83
N PRO A 70 -7.72 -8.26 10.36
CA PRO A 70 -8.64 -7.54 11.24
C PRO A 70 -9.36 -8.44 12.24
N GLY A 71 -9.44 -7.99 13.50
CA GLY A 71 -10.13 -8.62 14.61
C GLY A 71 -9.33 -9.70 15.34
N ASN A 72 -8.12 -10.04 14.87
CA ASN A 72 -7.36 -11.16 15.41
C ASN A 72 -6.34 -10.77 16.50
N PHE A 73 -6.00 -9.50 16.66
CA PHE A 73 -5.12 -9.05 17.73
C PHE A 73 -5.49 -7.65 18.24
N HIS A 74 -5.73 -7.53 19.55
CA HIS A 74 -6.09 -6.27 20.22
C HIS A 74 -7.25 -5.50 19.54
N GLY A 75 -8.19 -6.22 18.91
CA GLY A 75 -9.35 -5.61 18.24
C GLY A 75 -9.03 -4.78 17.00
N ASN A 76 -7.86 -4.96 16.39
CA ASN A 76 -7.44 -4.21 15.21
C ASN A 76 -8.44 -4.26 14.05
N ASP A 77 -8.61 -3.16 13.34
CA ASP A 77 -9.43 -3.11 12.12
C ASP A 77 -8.57 -2.92 10.85
N ASN A 78 -7.27 -2.63 11.04
CA ASN A 78 -6.30 -2.31 10.01
C ASN A 78 -6.74 -1.12 9.14
N LEU A 79 -7.48 -0.17 9.72
CA LEU A 79 -7.86 1.06 9.05
C LEU A 79 -6.84 2.17 9.28
N LEU A 80 -6.60 2.92 8.21
CA LEU A 80 -5.73 4.07 8.19
C LEU A 80 -6.52 5.29 7.69
N PHE A 81 -6.31 6.44 8.32
CA PHE A 81 -7.00 7.69 8.00
C PHE A 81 -5.97 8.78 7.68
N PRO A 82 -5.28 8.74 6.51
CA PRO A 82 -4.12 9.59 6.24
C PRO A 82 -4.41 11.11 6.24
N ALA A 83 -5.67 11.49 6.00
CA ALA A 83 -6.11 12.88 5.98
C ALA A 83 -6.68 13.38 7.33
N ALA A 84 -6.79 12.50 8.32
CA ALA A 84 -7.33 12.82 9.63
C ALA A 84 -6.21 13.09 10.65
N THR A 85 -6.59 13.68 11.79
CA THR A 85 -5.73 13.78 12.97
C THR A 85 -6.57 13.38 14.17
N PRO A 86 -6.32 12.21 14.79
CA PRO A 86 -5.24 11.25 14.50
C PRO A 86 -5.41 10.47 13.18
N THR A 87 -4.33 9.84 12.71
CA THR A 87 -4.31 9.04 11.46
C THR A 87 -4.67 7.56 11.68
N LEU A 88 -4.79 7.15 12.94
CA LEU A 88 -5.28 5.84 13.38
C LEU A 88 -6.40 6.07 14.39
N ASP A 89 -7.26 5.08 14.56
CA ASP A 89 -8.29 5.07 15.58
C ASP A 89 -7.88 4.16 16.76
N SER A 90 -8.83 3.84 17.64
CA SER A 90 -8.61 3.00 18.82
C SER A 90 -8.34 1.54 18.51
N HIS A 91 -8.68 1.08 17.31
CA HIS A 91 -8.46 -0.30 16.88
C HIS A 91 -7.08 -0.42 16.26
N GLY A 92 -6.72 0.50 15.37
CA GLY A 92 -5.40 0.58 14.77
C GLY A 92 -5.07 -0.61 13.87
N PHE A 93 -3.77 -0.89 13.71
CA PHE A 93 -3.29 -1.98 12.87
C PHE A 93 -2.30 -2.89 13.60
N SER A 94 -2.42 -4.18 13.30
CA SER A 94 -1.64 -5.22 13.96
C SER A 94 -0.71 -5.96 13.00
N PHE A 95 0.48 -6.30 13.46
CA PHE A 95 1.48 -7.05 12.71
C PHE A 95 2.33 -7.91 13.63
N THR A 96 2.96 -8.94 13.06
CA THR A 96 3.93 -9.78 13.75
C THR A 96 5.34 -9.29 13.44
N GLU A 97 6.25 -9.31 14.41
CA GLU A 97 7.66 -9.01 14.22
C GLU A 97 8.59 -9.96 14.98
N ILE A 98 9.85 -9.99 14.56
CA ILE A 98 10.94 -10.73 15.21
C ILE A 98 12.04 -9.74 15.58
N ASN A 99 12.46 -9.77 16.84
CA ASN A 99 13.61 -9.01 17.33
C ASN A 99 14.57 -9.94 18.08
N GLY A 100 15.62 -10.39 17.37
CA GLY A 100 16.55 -11.36 17.93
C GLY A 100 15.87 -12.73 18.09
N PRO A 101 15.88 -13.33 19.31
CA PRO A 101 15.20 -14.60 19.56
C PRO A 101 13.69 -14.45 19.76
N ASP A 102 13.20 -13.24 20.03
CA ASP A 102 11.85 -13.00 20.51
C ASP A 102 10.90 -12.69 19.34
N HIS A 103 9.67 -13.23 19.43
CA HIS A 103 8.55 -12.93 18.53
C HIS A 103 7.54 -12.04 19.25
N TYR A 104 7.00 -11.06 18.52
CA TYR A 104 5.99 -10.15 19.05
C TYR A 104 4.81 -10.04 18.11
N ASP A 105 3.61 -10.02 18.69
CA ASP A 105 2.43 -9.44 18.09
C ASP A 105 2.32 -7.98 18.56
N VAL A 106 2.22 -7.05 17.61
CA VAL A 106 2.24 -5.61 17.87
C VAL A 106 0.99 -4.97 17.29
N ASN A 107 0.27 -4.18 18.08
CA ASN A 107 -0.81 -3.31 17.61
C ASN A 107 -0.44 -1.84 17.85
N ILE A 108 -0.45 -1.03 16.79
CA ILE A 108 -0.25 0.42 16.90
C ILE A 108 -1.60 1.10 16.70
N PHE A 109 -2.01 1.91 17.68
CA PHE A 109 -3.34 2.52 17.72
C PHE A 109 -3.31 3.90 18.37
N ASN A 110 -4.42 4.63 18.27
CA ASN A 110 -4.66 5.90 18.94
C ASN A 110 -5.93 5.85 19.78
N ASN A 111 -5.84 6.07 21.09
CA ASN A 111 -7.00 5.96 21.99
C ASN A 111 -7.73 7.30 22.24
N GLY A 112 -7.38 8.37 21.50
CA GLY A 112 -7.87 9.73 21.71
C GLY A 112 -6.93 10.62 22.53
N ASP A 113 -6.12 10.05 23.43
CA ASP A 113 -5.14 10.80 24.23
C ASP A 113 -3.75 10.85 23.58
N GLY A 114 -3.46 9.88 22.71
CA GLY A 114 -2.17 9.75 22.04
C GLY A 114 -2.04 8.42 21.29
N TYR A 115 -0.87 8.20 20.70
CA TYR A 115 -0.54 6.93 20.07
C TYR A 115 0.15 5.98 21.03
N PHE A 116 -0.16 4.70 20.89
CA PHE A 116 0.38 3.62 21.72
C PHE A 116 0.74 2.42 20.85
N ALA A 117 1.69 1.63 21.34
CA ALA A 117 1.94 0.28 20.87
C ALA A 117 1.57 -0.69 21.99
N PHE A 118 0.69 -1.64 21.69
CA PHE A 118 0.46 -2.82 22.51
C PHE A 118 1.32 -3.96 21.96
N LEU A 119 2.12 -4.57 22.83
CA LEU A 119 3.00 -5.68 22.50
C LEU A 119 2.55 -6.91 23.29
N ASP A 120 2.61 -8.06 22.65
CA ASP A 120 2.45 -9.38 23.26
C ASP A 120 3.56 -10.28 22.71
N ASP A 121 4.35 -10.91 23.58
CA ASP A 121 5.42 -11.81 23.16
C ASP A 121 5.02 -13.29 23.20
N GLU A 122 5.92 -14.16 22.77
CA GLU A 122 5.68 -15.61 22.75
C GLU A 122 5.43 -16.24 24.15
N ASP A 123 5.83 -15.55 25.22
CA ASP A 123 5.61 -15.94 26.61
C ASP A 123 4.31 -15.36 27.19
N ASN A 124 3.51 -14.65 26.38
CA ASN A 124 2.30 -13.91 26.75
C ASN A 124 2.57 -12.74 27.71
N PHE A 125 3.79 -12.19 27.69
CA PHE A 125 4.08 -10.94 28.37
C PHE A 125 3.54 -9.79 27.54
N THR A 126 2.59 -9.06 28.13
CA THR A 126 1.94 -7.93 27.47
C THR A 126 2.41 -6.60 28.01
N GLN A 127 2.56 -5.63 27.13
CA GLN A 127 2.92 -4.26 27.50
C GLN A 127 2.25 -3.25 26.59
N THR A 128 1.74 -2.16 27.16
CA THR A 128 1.34 -0.97 26.39
C THR A 128 2.34 0.14 26.64
N VAL A 129 2.92 0.69 25.57
CA VAL A 129 3.85 1.81 25.64
C VAL A 129 3.36 3.01 24.84
N PRO A 130 3.49 4.25 25.35
CA PRO A 130 3.22 5.44 24.55
C PRO A 130 4.27 5.57 23.45
N VAL A 131 3.84 5.91 22.23
CA VAL A 131 4.72 6.09 21.08
C VAL A 131 4.48 7.44 20.40
N THR A 132 5.54 7.98 19.81
CA THR A 132 5.41 8.98 18.76
C THR A 132 5.18 8.25 17.44
N PHE A 133 4.02 8.46 16.81
CA PHE A 133 3.69 7.88 15.51
C PHE A 133 3.72 8.95 14.42
N SER A 134 4.30 8.62 13.27
CA SER A 134 4.29 9.46 12.08
C SER A 134 3.93 8.64 10.86
N LEU A 135 3.17 9.26 9.96
CA LEU A 135 2.73 8.69 8.70
C LEU A 135 3.08 9.66 7.56
N ALA A 136 3.61 9.12 6.46
CA ALA A 136 3.86 9.87 5.24
C ALA A 136 3.41 9.06 4.03
N THR A 137 2.85 9.71 3.01
CA THR A 137 2.63 9.07 1.72
C THR A 137 3.97 8.72 1.10
N ALA A 138 4.16 7.45 0.72
CA ALA A 138 5.37 7.05 0.03
C ALA A 138 5.32 7.54 -1.43
N ALA A 139 6.46 7.96 -1.96
CA ALA A 139 6.56 8.37 -3.36
C ALA A 139 6.27 7.16 -4.26
N THR A 140 5.10 7.16 -4.92
CA THR A 140 4.77 6.16 -5.91
C THR A 140 5.58 6.44 -7.19
N PRO A 141 6.37 5.48 -7.70
CA PRO A 141 7.08 5.67 -8.96
C PRO A 141 6.08 6.01 -10.06
N GLU A 142 6.37 7.03 -10.86
CA GLU A 142 5.48 7.46 -11.93
C GLU A 142 5.10 6.26 -12.82
N PRO A 143 3.81 6.00 -13.05
CA PRO A 143 3.40 4.78 -13.70
C PRO A 143 3.94 4.72 -15.14
N SER A 144 4.36 3.51 -15.56
CA SER A 144 4.79 3.24 -16.94
C SER A 144 3.72 3.55 -17.99
N THR A 145 2.51 3.94 -17.57
CA THR A 145 1.44 4.46 -18.41
C THR A 145 1.84 5.71 -19.18
N LEU A 146 2.72 6.57 -18.65
CA LEU A 146 3.24 7.72 -19.41
C LEU A 146 4.17 7.28 -20.55
N LEU A 147 5.02 6.28 -20.30
CA LEU A 147 5.86 5.65 -21.33
C LEU A 147 4.99 4.91 -22.37
N LEU A 148 3.97 4.19 -21.93
CA LEU A 148 3.03 3.48 -22.82
C LEU A 148 2.19 4.47 -23.65
N LEU A 149 1.72 5.56 -23.07
CA LEU A 149 1.03 6.64 -23.78
C LEU A 149 1.97 7.29 -24.80
N GLY A 150 3.21 7.59 -24.42
CA GLY A 150 4.23 8.17 -25.30
C GLY A 150 4.56 7.27 -26.49
N THR A 151 4.81 5.98 -26.24
CA THR A 151 5.06 4.99 -27.30
C THR A 151 3.83 4.73 -28.17
N GLY A 152 2.62 4.76 -27.59
CA GLY A 152 1.36 4.66 -28.32
C GLY A 152 1.15 5.80 -29.32
N ILE A 153 1.41 7.05 -28.90
CA ILE A 153 1.33 8.23 -29.77
C ILE A 153 2.35 8.13 -30.93
N LEU A 154 3.59 7.74 -30.62
CA LEU A 154 4.63 7.57 -31.64
C LEU A 154 4.30 6.44 -32.63
N GLY A 155 3.74 5.33 -32.15
CA GLY A 155 3.27 4.24 -32.99
C GLY A 155 2.17 4.68 -33.97
N LEU A 156 1.18 5.43 -33.49
CA LEU A 156 0.11 5.99 -34.33
C LEU A 156 0.67 6.98 -35.37
N ALA A 157 1.58 7.87 -34.98
CA ALA A 157 2.23 8.81 -35.89
C ALA A 157 3.07 8.12 -36.98
N GLY A 158 3.72 7.00 -36.65
CA GLY A 158 4.45 6.17 -37.62
C GLY A 158 3.52 5.55 -38.67
N ILE A 159 2.35 5.06 -38.24
CA ILE A 159 1.35 4.43 -39.13
C ILE A 159 0.71 5.47 -40.06
N THR A 160 0.34 6.65 -39.56
CA THR A 160 -0.24 7.71 -40.39
C THR A 160 0.76 8.19 -41.44
N ARG A 161 2.04 8.40 -41.07
CA ARG A 161 3.10 8.75 -42.00
C ARG A 161 3.21 7.73 -43.14
N ARG A 162 3.25 6.44 -42.83
CA ARG A 162 3.40 5.39 -43.85
C ARG A 162 2.24 5.35 -44.86
N LYS A 163 1.01 5.64 -44.42
CA LYS A 163 -0.17 5.69 -45.29
C LYS A 163 -0.18 6.90 -46.24
N PHE A 164 0.26 8.06 -45.79
CA PHE A 164 0.30 9.26 -46.64
C PHE A 164 1.45 9.27 -47.65
N PHE A 165 2.59 8.68 -47.31
CA PHE A 165 3.76 8.65 -48.21
C PHE A 165 3.82 7.44 -49.16
N SER A 166 2.97 6.43 -48.98
CA SER A 166 2.89 5.27 -49.90
C SER A 166 1.80 5.40 -50.97
N ALA A 167 1.10 6.55 -51.03
CA ALA A 167 0.01 6.84 -51.96
C ALA A 167 0.41 7.86 -53.06
N SER A 168 1.71 8.06 -53.29
CA SER A 168 2.28 8.80 -54.42
C SER A 168 3.17 7.87 -55.24
#